data_AF-A0A2X0PNJ3-F1
#
_entry.id   AF-A0A2X0PNJ3-F1
#
_cell.length_a   1.000
_cell.length_b   1.000
_cell.length_c   1.000
_cell.angle_alpha   90.00
_cell.angle_beta   90.00
_cell.angle_gamma   90.00
#
_symmetry.space_group_name_H-M   'P 1'
#
loop_
_entity.id
_entity.type
_entity.pdbx_description
1 polymer ?
#
loop_
_entity_poly.entity_id
_entity_poly.type
_entity_poly.pdbx_seq_one_letter_code
_entity_poly.pdbx_strand_id
1 'polypeptide(L)'
;MIVDYDDNYPVLFNSENLTHFVVDSLKDQNISEVNNIVDLGPQNPSEDFSYYGQVVPSTFFYMGAQPEDGGNYPHHSPLFKMNEKSILIAAKAVATVTINYLFFNKKM
;
A
#
# COMPACT_ATOMS: atom_id res chain seq x y z
N MET A 1 -5.34 -10.74 -40.88
CA MET A 1 -5.98 -10.58 -39.56
C MET A 1 -5.26 -9.45 -38.86
N ILE A 2 -5.95 -8.35 -38.58
CA ILE A 2 -5.39 -7.23 -37.80
C ILE A 2 -5.91 -7.44 -36.38
N VAL A 3 -5.00 -7.44 -35.40
CA VAL A 3 -5.37 -7.44 -33.98
C VAL A 3 -5.39 -5.99 -33.54
N ASP A 4 -6.53 -5.55 -33.02
CA ASP A 4 -6.65 -4.28 -32.32
C ASP A 4 -6.32 -4.54 -30.84
N TYR A 5 -5.26 -3.91 -30.34
CA TYR A 5 -4.71 -4.15 -29.01
C TYR A 5 -4.59 -2.81 -28.29
N ASP A 6 -5.34 -2.68 -27.20
CA ASP A 6 -5.31 -1.52 -26.33
C ASP A 6 -4.59 -1.92 -25.03
N ASP A 7 -3.42 -1.32 -24.80
CA ASP A 7 -2.64 -1.56 -23.59
C ASP A 7 -3.25 -0.75 -22.44
N ASN A 8 -3.28 -1.33 -21.24
CA ASN A 8 -3.95 -0.74 -20.09
C ASN A 8 -2.95 -0.46 -18.95
N TYR A 9 -3.40 -0.40 -17.71
CA TYR A 9 -2.55 -0.08 -16.56
C TYR A 9 -1.30 -0.97 -16.54
N PRO A 10 -0.10 -0.38 -16.42
CA PRO A 10 1.12 -1.16 -16.30
C PRO A 10 1.13 -1.95 -14.99
N VAL A 11 2.10 -2.86 -14.86
CA VAL A 11 2.31 -3.57 -13.60
C VAL A 11 2.65 -2.56 -12.50
N LEU A 12 1.90 -2.61 -11.39
CA LEU A 12 2.26 -1.88 -10.19
C LEU A 12 3.53 -2.51 -9.61
N PHE A 13 4.64 -1.82 -9.78
CA PHE A 13 5.94 -2.25 -9.28
C PHE A 13 6.41 -1.31 -8.17
N ASN A 14 6.62 -1.89 -6.99
CA ASN A 14 7.15 -1.17 -5.85
C ASN A 14 8.67 -1.09 -5.92
N SER A 15 9.23 0.12 -5.77
CA SER A 15 10.68 0.31 -5.68
C SER A 15 11.22 -0.37 -4.43
N GLU A 16 12.15 -1.32 -4.59
CA GLU A 16 12.73 -2.11 -3.50
C GLU A 16 13.28 -1.23 -2.36
N ASN A 17 14.12 -0.24 -2.69
CA ASN A 17 14.72 0.66 -1.70
C ASN A 17 13.67 1.46 -0.93
N LEU A 18 12.66 2.01 -1.62
CA LEU A 18 11.60 2.78 -0.98
C LEU A 18 10.68 1.88 -0.13
N THR A 19 10.43 0.65 -0.58
CA THR A 19 9.64 -0.33 0.18
C THR A 19 10.37 -0.75 1.45
N HIS A 20 11.66 -1.05 1.39
CA HIS A 20 12.46 -1.32 2.60
C HIS A 20 12.45 -0.13 3.55
N PHE A 21 12.63 1.10 3.04
CA PHE A 21 12.54 2.31 3.85
C PHE A 21 11.18 2.45 4.56
N VAL A 22 10.07 2.17 3.86
CA VAL A 22 8.72 2.18 4.44
C VAL A 22 8.60 1.12 5.54
N VAL A 23 9.06 -0.10 5.30
CA VAL A 23 9.04 -1.18 6.30
C VAL A 23 9.82 -0.80 7.56
N ASP A 24 11.03 -0.29 7.41
CA ASP A 24 11.88 0.11 8.54
C ASP A 24 11.25 1.30 9.30
N SER A 25 10.73 2.29 8.57
CA SER A 25 10.04 3.45 9.16
C SER A 25 8.86 3.05 10.03
N LEU A 26 8.08 2.05 9.61
CA LEU A 26 6.92 1.58 10.35
C LEU A 26 7.30 0.69 11.54
N LYS A 27 8.40 -0.04 11.46
CA LYS A 27 8.93 -0.85 12.59
C LYS A 27 9.47 0.00 13.72
N ASP A 28 10.15 1.10 13.41
CA ASP A 28 10.88 1.91 14.41
C ASP A 28 9.98 2.79 15.28
N GLN A 29 8.79 3.15 14.80
CA GLN A 29 7.95 4.21 15.39
C GLN A 29 6.88 3.69 16.35
N ASN A 30 6.86 2.37 16.60
CA ASN A 30 6.05 1.71 17.62
C ASN A 30 4.56 2.14 17.60
N ILE A 31 3.96 2.22 16.40
CA ILE A 31 2.54 2.52 16.24
C ILE A 31 1.76 1.37 16.85
N SER A 32 1.09 1.61 17.99
CA SER A 32 0.45 0.57 18.81
C SER A 32 -0.54 -0.33 18.06
N GLU A 33 -1.17 0.19 17.01
CA GLU A 33 -2.15 -0.53 16.21
C GLU A 33 -1.52 -1.36 15.08
N VAL A 34 -0.26 -1.09 14.70
CA VAL A 34 0.47 -1.84 13.68
C VAL A 34 1.10 -3.08 14.34
N ASN A 35 0.32 -4.15 14.38
CA ASN A 35 0.72 -5.38 15.05
C ASN A 35 1.60 -6.30 14.18
N ASN A 36 1.58 -6.10 12.86
CA ASN A 36 2.36 -6.91 11.93
C ASN A 36 2.60 -6.16 10.62
N ILE A 37 3.74 -6.45 9.98
CA ILE A 37 4.10 -5.97 8.65
C ILE A 37 4.56 -7.20 7.88
N VAL A 38 3.83 -7.56 6.82
CA VAL A 38 4.03 -8.80 6.07
C VAL A 38 4.12 -8.50 4.58
N ASP A 39 4.88 -9.34 3.88
CA ASP A 39 4.81 -9.45 2.42
C ASP A 39 3.59 -10.30 2.05
N LEU A 40 2.65 -9.70 1.34
CA LEU A 40 1.43 -10.37 0.86
C LEU A 40 1.64 -11.07 -0.48
N GLY A 41 2.80 -10.91 -1.11
CA GLY A 41 3.04 -11.29 -2.50
C GLY A 41 2.23 -10.44 -3.49
N PRO A 42 2.30 -10.79 -4.79
CA PRO A 42 1.55 -10.07 -5.83
C PRO A 42 0.03 -10.19 -5.61
N GLN A 43 -0.69 -9.12 -5.89
CA GLN A 43 -2.14 -9.06 -5.81
C GLN A 43 -2.76 -9.08 -7.21
N ASN A 44 -3.95 -9.67 -7.32
CA ASN A 44 -4.67 -9.82 -8.59
C ASN A 44 -5.27 -8.51 -9.17
N PRO A 45 -5.75 -7.52 -8.36
CA PRO A 45 -6.36 -6.31 -8.91
C PRO A 45 -5.36 -5.42 -9.66
N SER A 46 -5.78 -4.88 -10.80
CA SER A 46 -5.07 -3.78 -11.47
C SER A 46 -5.25 -2.48 -10.67
N GLU A 47 -4.23 -1.63 -10.67
CA GLU A 47 -4.18 -0.39 -9.89
C GLU A 47 -3.47 0.70 -10.71
N ASP A 48 -4.11 1.86 -10.89
CA ASP A 48 -3.58 2.93 -11.74
C ASP A 48 -2.44 3.72 -11.05
N PHE A 49 -2.26 3.52 -9.74
CA PHE A 49 -1.07 3.97 -9.02
C PHE A 49 0.23 3.45 -9.68
N SER A 50 0.15 2.35 -10.44
CA SER A 50 1.23 1.82 -11.28
C SER A 50 1.88 2.87 -12.19
N TYR A 51 1.14 3.89 -12.66
CA TYR A 51 1.70 4.96 -13.47
C TYR A 51 2.71 5.84 -12.72
N TYR A 52 2.53 6.07 -11.41
CA TYR A 52 3.51 6.83 -10.62
C TYR A 52 4.86 6.11 -10.56
N GLY A 53 4.83 4.78 -10.42
CA GLY A 53 6.03 3.93 -10.42
C GLY A 53 6.83 3.96 -11.72
N GLN A 54 6.22 4.37 -12.83
CA GLN A 54 6.92 4.53 -14.12
C GLN A 54 7.77 5.81 -14.18
N VAL A 55 7.49 6.79 -13.31
CA VAL A 55 8.10 8.13 -13.37
C VAL A 55 9.04 8.38 -12.18
N VAL A 56 8.67 7.92 -10.99
CA VAL A 56 9.44 8.11 -9.76
C VAL A 56 9.43 6.83 -8.92
N PRO A 57 10.48 6.60 -8.10
CA PRO A 57 10.45 5.53 -7.10
C PRO A 57 9.18 5.65 -6.26
N SER A 58 8.33 4.63 -6.34
CA SER A 58 7.01 4.60 -5.72
C SER A 58 6.85 3.34 -4.89
N THR A 59 5.99 3.39 -3.87
CA THR A 59 5.63 2.25 -3.03
C THR A 59 4.16 2.34 -2.66
N PHE A 60 3.42 1.30 -3.00
CA PHE A 60 2.04 1.06 -2.63
C PHE A 60 2.00 -0.07 -1.61
N PHE A 61 1.34 0.15 -0.47
CA PHE A 61 1.23 -0.85 0.58
C PHE A 61 -0.18 -0.89 1.13
N TYR A 62 -0.61 -2.07 1.57
CA TYR A 62 -1.98 -2.33 2.00
C TYR A 62 -2.15 -2.10 3.50
N MET A 63 -3.36 -1.67 3.88
CA MET A 63 -3.76 -1.57 5.27
C MET A 63 -4.81 -2.61 5.60
N GLY A 64 -4.54 -3.42 6.63
CA GLY A 64 -5.48 -4.43 7.10
C GLY A 64 -6.78 -3.78 7.55
N ALA A 65 -7.89 -4.13 6.89
CA ALA A 65 -9.21 -3.53 7.12
C ALA A 65 -10.31 -4.58 7.32
N GLN A 66 -9.95 -5.80 7.75
CA GLN A 66 -10.86 -6.90 8.03
C GLN A 66 -12.03 -6.42 8.92
N PRO A 67 -13.30 -6.53 8.46
CA PRO A 67 -14.48 -6.20 9.26
C PRO A 67 -14.48 -6.87 10.63
N GLU A 68 -15.05 -6.19 11.64
CA GLU A 68 -15.06 -6.67 13.03
C GLU A 68 -15.79 -8.01 13.22
N ASP A 69 -16.74 -8.32 12.33
CA ASP A 69 -17.46 -9.60 12.31
C ASP A 69 -16.62 -10.76 11.72
N GLY A 70 -15.40 -10.49 11.24
CA GLY A 70 -14.53 -11.48 10.60
C GLY A 70 -15.04 -11.96 9.23
N GLY A 71 -16.07 -11.32 8.67
CA GLY A 71 -16.70 -11.75 7.42
C GLY A 71 -15.88 -11.40 6.17
N ASN A 72 -16.14 -12.13 5.08
CA ASN A 72 -15.53 -11.88 3.78
C ASN A 72 -16.43 -10.97 2.92
N TYR A 73 -16.11 -9.67 2.90
CA TYR A 73 -16.82 -8.65 2.12
C TYR A 73 -15.82 -7.97 1.17
N PRO A 74 -15.48 -8.62 0.05
CA PRO A 74 -14.35 -8.20 -0.79
C PRO A 74 -14.62 -6.86 -1.49
N HIS A 75 -13.54 -6.25 -1.98
CA HIS A 75 -13.62 -5.10 -2.89
C HIS A 75 -14.59 -5.40 -4.05
N HIS A 76 -15.31 -4.37 -4.51
CA HIS A 76 -16.34 -4.44 -5.56
C HIS A 76 -17.63 -5.23 -5.21
N SER A 77 -17.77 -5.77 -4.00
CA SER A 77 -19.03 -6.37 -3.56
C SER A 77 -20.07 -5.29 -3.19
N PRO A 78 -21.37 -5.47 -3.52
CA PRO A 78 -22.44 -4.59 -3.01
C PRO A 78 -22.61 -4.67 -1.49
N LEU A 79 -22.03 -5.71 -0.86
CA LEU A 79 -22.00 -5.89 0.58
C LEU A 79 -20.66 -5.49 1.19
N PHE A 80 -19.80 -4.76 0.46
CA PHE A 80 -18.49 -4.34 0.94
C PHE A 80 -18.58 -3.73 2.34
N LYS A 81 -17.69 -4.17 3.22
CA LYS A 81 -17.50 -3.64 4.56
C LYS A 81 -16.01 -3.56 4.82
N MET A 82 -15.61 -2.56 5.60
CA MET A 82 -14.26 -2.43 6.12
C MET A 82 -14.30 -2.00 7.58
N ASN A 83 -13.25 -2.31 8.34
CA ASN A 83 -13.08 -1.80 9.68
C ASN A 83 -12.57 -0.35 9.64
N GLU A 84 -13.39 0.62 10.05
CA GLU A 84 -13.05 2.05 9.99
C GLU A 84 -11.84 2.44 10.87
N LYS A 85 -11.46 1.61 11.85
CA LYS A 85 -10.20 1.81 12.60
C LYS A 85 -8.99 1.80 11.68
N SER A 86 -9.05 1.11 10.53
CA SER A 86 -8.00 1.11 9.51
C SER A 86 -7.69 2.50 8.95
N ILE A 87 -8.65 3.43 8.97
CA ILE A 87 -8.45 4.81 8.49
C ILE A 87 -7.41 5.53 9.37
N LEU A 88 -7.53 5.41 10.70
CA LEU A 88 -6.57 6.01 11.63
C LEU A 88 -5.20 5.34 11.51
N ILE A 89 -5.16 4.02 11.34
CA ILE A 89 -3.91 3.27 11.15
C ILE A 89 -3.21 3.72 9.87
N ALA A 90 -3.94 3.83 8.76
CA ALA A 90 -3.43 4.33 7.48
C ALA A 90 -2.88 5.75 7.60
N ALA A 91 -3.61 6.65 8.25
CA ALA A 91 -3.17 8.03 8.46
C ALA A 91 -1.86 8.08 9.27
N LYS A 92 -1.77 7.32 10.38
CA LYS A 92 -0.56 7.22 11.19
C LYS A 92 0.60 6.63 10.40
N ALA A 93 0.38 5.57 9.63
CA ALA A 93 1.40 4.91 8.83
C ALA A 93 1.99 5.85 7.77
N VAL A 94 1.14 6.50 6.96
CA VAL A 94 1.59 7.44 5.93
C VAL A 94 2.29 8.65 6.54
N ALA A 95 1.75 9.22 7.63
CA ALA A 95 2.39 10.35 8.32
C ALA A 95 3.78 9.98 8.86
N THR A 96 3.91 8.79 9.45
CA THR A 96 5.17 8.27 9.99
C THR A 96 6.22 8.12 8.89
N VAL A 97 5.88 7.45 7.79
CA VAL A 97 6.77 7.29 6.63
C VAL A 97 7.16 8.66 6.07
N THR A 98 6.21 9.59 5.94
CA THR A 98 6.46 10.94 5.41
C THR A 98 7.41 11.73 6.29
N ILE A 99 7.20 11.74 7.61
CA ILE A 99 8.07 12.43 8.57
C ILE A 99 9.48 11.83 8.53
N ASN A 100 9.60 10.51 8.53
CA ASN A 100 10.89 9.84 8.43
C ASN A 100 11.60 10.18 7.12
N TYR A 101 10.86 10.19 6.00
CA TYR A 101 11.42 10.49 4.69
C TYR A 101 11.97 11.92 4.64
N LEU A 102 11.20 12.90 5.15
CA LEU A 102 11.57 14.32 5.06
C LEU A 102 12.65 14.73 6.07
N PHE A 103 12.69 14.12 7.25
CA PHE A 103 13.51 14.64 8.37
C PHE A 103 14.61 13.69 8.84
N PHE A 104 14.43 12.38 8.66
CA PHE A 104 15.38 11.39 9.16
C PHE A 104 16.13 10.65 8.04
N ASN A 105 15.78 10.93 6.78
CA ASN A 105 16.44 10.37 5.62
C ASN A 105 17.41 11.37 4.98
N LYS A 106 18.61 11.50 5.55
CA LYS A 106 19.63 12.45 5.05
C LYS A 106 20.28 12.06 3.71
N LYS A 107 20.01 10.87 3.16
CA LYS A 107 20.56 10.39 1.88
C LYS A 107 19.67 9.33 1.23
N MET A 108 18.83 9.73 0.30
CA MET A 108 18.48 8.93 -0.88
C MET A 108 18.78 9.76 -2.12
#